data_AF-A0A3D2S059-F1
#
_entry.id   AF-A0A3D2S059-F1
#
_cell.length_a   1.000
_cell.length_b   1.000
_cell.length_c   1.000
_cell.angle_alpha   90.00
_cell.angle_beta   90.00
_cell.angle_gamma   90.00
#
_symmetry.space_group_name_H-M   'P 1'
#
loop_
_entity.id
_entity.type
_entity.pdbx_description
1 polymer ?
#
loop_
_entity_poly.entity_id
_entity_poly.type
_entity_poly.pdbx_seq_one_letter_code
_entity_poly.pdbx_strand_id
1 'polypeptide(L)'
;MLFRCLVLCVALSISIFITWVYAGDKKQKQDDSLKTEIVWGKDQAQMCLIPSGTFAMGTMESEINELVKQFADYEAEKAWFKSEVPRHTIEIAAFYMDKAEVTNAQYKVFINQTGYRTPQYWFDDNYNSRDLPVVGVSWYDAMQYASWSGKRLPTEAEWEYA
;
A
#
# COMPACT_ATOMS: atom_id res chain seq x y z
N MET A 1 -25.86 -48.52 -65.80
CA MET A 1 -26.89 -47.65 -65.18
C MET A 1 -26.27 -47.11 -63.88
N LEU A 2 -25.70 -45.90 -63.91
CA LEU A 2 -26.25 -44.62 -63.36
C LEU A 2 -25.47 -44.26 -62.08
N PHE A 3 -24.44 -43.41 -62.15
CA PHE A 3 -24.44 -41.95 -61.89
C PHE A 3 -24.68 -41.51 -60.43
N ARG A 4 -23.76 -40.66 -59.92
CA ARG A 4 -23.82 -39.74 -58.75
C ARG A 4 -23.56 -40.40 -57.37
N CYS A 5 -22.80 -39.87 -56.40
CA CYS A 5 -22.49 -38.48 -56.04
C CYS A 5 -21.07 -38.33 -55.47
N LEU A 6 -20.40 -37.26 -55.89
CA LEU A 6 -19.26 -36.62 -55.23
C LEU A 6 -19.78 -35.81 -54.01
N VAL A 7 -18.87 -35.47 -53.09
CA VAL A 7 -18.91 -34.35 -52.11
C VAL A 7 -19.12 -34.72 -50.62
N LEU A 8 -18.19 -34.19 -49.79
CA LEU A 8 -18.17 -33.99 -48.32
C LEU A 8 -17.71 -35.13 -47.39
N CYS A 9 -16.44 -35.07 -46.95
CA CYS A 9 -16.07 -34.96 -45.52
C CYS A 9 -14.54 -35.00 -45.32
N VAL A 10 -13.85 -33.95 -45.79
CA VAL A 10 -12.52 -33.58 -45.27
C VAL A 10 -12.74 -32.34 -44.41
N ALA A 11 -13.10 -32.50 -43.14
CA ALA A 11 -13.09 -31.41 -42.13
C ALA A 11 -13.51 -31.88 -40.71
N LEU A 12 -12.89 -32.92 -40.15
CA LEU A 12 -13.16 -33.34 -38.75
C LEU A 12 -11.92 -33.49 -37.87
N SER A 13 -10.82 -32.83 -38.20
CA SER A 13 -9.57 -32.90 -37.41
C SER A 13 -8.92 -31.56 -37.08
N ILE A 14 -9.54 -30.41 -37.39
CA ILE A 14 -8.96 -29.06 -37.14
C ILE A 14 -9.75 -28.26 -36.08
N SER A 15 -10.85 -28.79 -35.54
CA SER A 15 -11.71 -28.02 -34.60
C SER A 15 -11.46 -28.25 -33.10
N ILE A 16 -10.52 -29.12 -32.70
CA ILE A 16 -10.22 -29.36 -31.27
C ILE A 16 -8.94 -28.63 -30.81
N PHE A 17 -8.12 -28.11 -31.73
CA PHE A 17 -6.87 -27.42 -31.39
C PHE A 17 -6.97 -25.89 -31.28
N ILE A 18 -8.07 -25.27 -31.71
CA ILE A 18 -8.19 -23.79 -31.75
C ILE A 18 -8.86 -23.22 -30.49
N THR A 19 -9.62 -24.01 -29.72
CA THR A 19 -10.30 -23.55 -28.50
C THR A 19 -9.47 -23.65 -27.22
N TRP A 20 -8.31 -24.34 -27.23
CA TRP A 20 -7.37 -24.36 -26.09
C TRP A 20 -6.35 -23.20 -26.10
N VAL A 21 -6.30 -22.39 -27.16
CA VAL A 21 -5.31 -21.30 -27.30
C VAL A 21 -5.80 -19.96 -26.71
N TYR A 22 -7.07 -19.86 -26.27
CA TYR A 22 -7.67 -18.59 -25.80
C TYR A 22 -7.99 -18.49 -24.30
N ALA A 23 -7.46 -19.40 -23.47
CA ALA A 23 -7.46 -19.23 -22.01
C ALA A 23 -6.01 -19.05 -21.54
N GLY A 24 -5.37 -17.98 -22.02
CA GLY A 24 -4.10 -17.55 -21.44
C GLY A 24 -4.35 -17.09 -20.01
N ASP A 25 -3.83 -17.85 -19.05
CA ASP A 25 -3.64 -17.41 -17.67
C ASP A 25 -2.99 -16.02 -17.71
N LYS A 26 -3.76 -14.98 -17.36
CA LYS A 26 -3.18 -13.67 -17.06
C LYS A 26 -2.45 -13.77 -15.73
N LYS A 27 -1.28 -14.42 -15.72
CA LYS A 27 -0.29 -14.14 -14.68
C LYS A 27 0.11 -12.69 -14.88
N GLN A 28 -0.30 -11.82 -13.96
CA GLN A 28 0.22 -10.46 -13.87
C GLN A 28 1.75 -10.57 -13.90
N LYS A 29 2.36 -10.08 -14.98
CA LYS A 29 3.80 -9.90 -15.07
C LYS A 29 4.15 -8.83 -14.05
N GLN A 30 4.63 -9.24 -12.88
CA GLN A 30 5.33 -8.34 -11.99
C GLN A 30 6.54 -7.82 -12.78
N ASP A 31 6.63 -6.51 -12.92
CA ASP A 31 7.72 -5.85 -13.63
C ASP A 31 9.03 -6.12 -12.89
N ASP A 32 9.83 -7.03 -13.44
CA ASP A 32 11.13 -7.51 -12.92
C ASP A 32 12.17 -6.38 -12.74
N SER A 33 11.82 -5.14 -13.08
CA SER A 33 12.67 -3.95 -12.93
C SER A 33 12.50 -3.19 -11.61
N LEU A 34 11.42 -3.44 -10.86
CA LEU A 34 11.19 -2.75 -9.59
C LEU A 34 12.06 -3.35 -8.48
N LYS A 35 12.86 -2.51 -7.83
CA LYS A 35 13.71 -2.91 -6.71
C LYS A 35 12.89 -3.00 -5.44
N THR A 36 13.14 -4.03 -4.63
CA THR A 36 12.48 -4.18 -3.32
C THR A 36 12.77 -3.03 -2.37
N GLU A 37 13.96 -2.43 -2.46
CA GLU A 37 14.35 -1.28 -1.64
C GLU A 37 15.05 -0.22 -2.49
N ILE A 38 14.80 1.05 -2.15
CA ILE A 38 15.40 2.22 -2.77
C ILE A 38 15.79 3.26 -1.72
N VAL A 39 16.66 4.19 -2.11
CA VAL A 39 16.90 5.43 -1.35
C VAL A 39 16.28 6.58 -2.14
N TRP A 40 15.33 7.29 -1.53
CA TRP A 40 14.63 8.39 -2.17
C TRP A 40 15.49 9.65 -2.20
N GLY A 41 15.69 10.22 -3.39
CA GLY A 41 16.76 11.21 -3.60
C GLY A 41 16.63 12.50 -2.79
N LYS A 42 15.42 12.97 -2.48
CA LYS A 42 15.25 14.31 -1.89
C LYS A 42 15.48 14.37 -0.39
N ASP A 43 15.06 13.35 0.34
CA ASP A 43 15.19 13.24 1.80
C ASP A 43 16.07 12.08 2.23
N GLN A 44 16.66 11.34 1.28
CA GLN A 44 17.51 10.18 1.52
C GLN A 44 16.82 9.08 2.34
N ALA A 45 15.47 9.07 2.38
CA ALA A 45 14.73 8.04 3.09
C ALA A 45 14.91 6.68 2.40
N GLN A 46 15.09 5.63 3.20
CA GLN A 46 15.00 4.27 2.69
C GLN A 46 13.53 3.91 2.51
N MET A 47 13.16 3.46 1.31
CA MET A 47 11.81 3.03 1.00
C MET A 47 11.80 1.56 0.60
N CYS A 48 10.73 0.85 0.96
CA CYS A 48 10.44 -0.50 0.50
C CYS A 48 9.30 -0.48 -0.54
N LEU A 49 9.39 -1.39 -1.50
CA LEU A 49 8.29 -1.69 -2.42
C LEU A 49 7.27 -2.55 -1.68
N ILE A 50 6.06 -2.04 -1.55
CA ILE A 50 4.88 -2.77 -1.10
C ILE A 50 4.20 -3.35 -2.34
N PRO A 51 4.16 -4.70 -2.50
CA PRO A 51 3.61 -5.31 -3.71
C PRO A 51 2.09 -5.16 -3.77
N SER A 52 1.54 -5.03 -4.97
CA SER A 52 0.09 -5.02 -5.15
C SER A 52 -0.54 -6.30 -4.61
N GLY A 53 -1.73 -6.21 -4.04
CA GLY A 53 -2.45 -7.37 -3.55
C GLY A 53 -3.86 -7.03 -3.11
N THR A 54 -4.50 -8.02 -2.51
CA THR A 54 -5.86 -7.92 -2.01
C THR A 54 -5.84 -8.36 -0.56
N PHE A 55 -6.43 -7.57 0.34
CA PHE A 55 -6.52 -7.91 1.76
C PHE A 55 -7.87 -7.53 2.34
N ALA A 56 -8.19 -8.10 3.51
CA ALA A 56 -9.39 -7.74 4.26
C ALA A 56 -9.03 -6.67 5.28
N MET A 57 -9.51 -5.45 5.07
CA MET A 57 -9.29 -4.29 5.93
C MET A 57 -10.37 -4.23 7.00
N GLY A 58 -9.99 -3.89 8.23
CA GLY A 58 -10.89 -3.72 9.37
C GLY A 58 -11.35 -5.03 10.05
N THR A 59 -12.30 -4.87 10.96
CA THR A 59 -12.68 -5.87 11.96
C THR A 59 -14.08 -6.44 11.69
N MET A 60 -14.28 -7.74 11.94
CA MET A 60 -15.64 -8.30 11.89
C MET A 60 -16.39 -7.93 13.17
N GLU A 61 -17.67 -7.56 13.05
CA GLU A 61 -18.49 -7.20 14.22
C GLU A 61 -18.56 -8.34 15.26
N SER A 62 -18.54 -9.60 14.79
CA SER A 62 -18.50 -10.79 15.66
C SER A 62 -17.23 -10.92 16.49
N GLU A 63 -16.12 -10.28 16.10
CA GLU A 63 -14.83 -10.35 16.80
C GLU A 63 -14.70 -9.31 17.93
N ILE A 64 -15.53 -8.26 17.94
CA ILE A 64 -15.42 -7.14 18.91
C ILE A 64 -15.43 -7.64 20.36
N ASN A 65 -16.28 -8.61 20.68
CA ASN A 65 -16.38 -9.09 22.06
C ASN A 65 -15.09 -9.78 22.54
N GLU A 66 -14.39 -10.47 21.65
CA GLU A 66 -13.12 -11.11 21.98
C GLU A 66 -11.98 -10.10 22.02
N LEU A 67 -11.98 -9.10 21.12
CA LEU A 67 -11.03 -7.99 21.17
C LEU A 67 -11.12 -7.22 22.48
N VAL A 68 -12.33 -6.88 22.93
CA VAL A 68 -12.53 -6.22 24.23
C VAL A 68 -11.97 -7.04 25.39
N LYS A 69 -12.10 -8.37 25.37
CA LYS A 69 -11.50 -9.24 26.39
C LYS A 69 -9.98 -9.26 26.29
N GLN A 70 -9.43 -9.29 25.06
CA GLN A 70 -8.00 -9.29 24.82
C GLN A 70 -7.33 -8.01 25.33
N PHE A 71 -8.02 -6.87 25.21
CA PHE A 71 -7.54 -5.57 25.67
C PHE A 71 -8.17 -5.13 27.01
N ALA A 72 -8.59 -6.08 27.85
CA ALA A 72 -9.24 -5.78 29.12
C ALA A 72 -8.35 -4.96 30.09
N ASP A 73 -7.02 -5.16 30.05
CA ASP A 73 -6.07 -4.40 30.86
C ASP A 73 -6.01 -2.90 30.49
N TYR A 74 -6.51 -2.54 29.32
CA TYR A 74 -6.61 -1.17 28.83
C TYR A 74 -8.02 -0.59 28.98
N GLU A 75 -8.91 -1.28 29.72
CA GLU A 75 -10.32 -0.91 29.89
C GLU A 75 -11.04 -0.71 28.55
N ALA A 76 -10.65 -1.50 27.54
CA ALA A 76 -11.15 -1.33 26.18
C ALA A 76 -12.67 -1.47 26.11
N GLU A 77 -13.33 -0.52 25.46
CA GLU A 77 -14.77 -0.55 25.25
C GLU A 77 -15.11 -0.98 23.82
N LYS A 78 -16.25 -1.66 23.65
CA LYS A 78 -16.76 -2.01 22.31
C LYS A 78 -16.87 -0.81 21.38
N ALA A 79 -17.11 0.38 21.94
CA ALA A 79 -17.24 1.62 21.19
C ALA A 79 -15.96 2.00 20.42
N TRP A 80 -14.77 1.61 20.91
CA TRP A 80 -13.50 1.96 20.30
C TRP A 80 -13.30 1.25 18.95
N PHE A 81 -13.83 0.04 18.82
CA PHE A 81 -13.72 -0.78 17.60
C PHE A 81 -14.82 -0.47 16.55
N LYS A 82 -15.80 0.38 16.87
CA LYS A 82 -16.94 0.61 15.97
C LYS A 82 -16.54 1.28 14.65
N SER A 83 -15.50 2.11 14.65
CA SER A 83 -14.98 2.75 13.44
C SER A 83 -14.23 1.79 12.52
N GLU A 84 -13.85 0.61 13.01
CA GLU A 84 -13.10 -0.40 12.25
C GLU A 84 -14.02 -1.44 11.55
N VAL A 85 -15.33 -1.34 11.75
CA VAL A 85 -16.34 -2.26 11.20
C VAL A 85 -17.11 -1.60 10.05
N PRO A 86 -17.48 -2.33 8.98
CA PRO A 86 -17.25 -3.76 8.77
C PRO A 86 -15.92 -4.06 8.07
N ARG A 87 -15.39 -5.26 8.35
CA ARG A 87 -14.35 -5.87 7.53
C ARG A 87 -14.80 -5.96 6.07
N HIS A 88 -13.95 -5.50 5.16
CA HIS A 88 -14.21 -5.55 3.73
C HIS A 88 -12.92 -5.77 2.93
N THR A 89 -13.05 -6.30 1.73
CA THR A 89 -11.92 -6.60 0.85
C THR A 89 -11.52 -5.37 0.04
N ILE A 90 -10.22 -5.04 0.04
CA ILE A 90 -9.64 -3.95 -0.74
C ILE A 90 -8.54 -4.49 -1.65
N GLU A 91 -8.49 -3.99 -2.88
CA GLU A 91 -7.36 -4.17 -3.80
C GLU A 91 -6.41 -2.97 -3.70
N ILE A 92 -5.12 -3.23 -3.48
CA ILE A 92 -4.06 -2.24 -3.35
C ILE A 92 -3.10 -2.41 -4.53
N ALA A 93 -2.81 -1.31 -5.23
CA ALA A 93 -1.77 -1.28 -6.25
C ALA A 93 -0.38 -1.26 -5.59
N ALA A 94 0.67 -1.66 -6.31
CA ALA A 94 2.02 -1.60 -5.77
C ALA A 94 2.47 -0.15 -5.57
N PHE A 95 3.13 0.14 -4.45
CA PHE A 95 3.64 1.48 -4.13
C PHE A 95 4.92 1.37 -3.30
N TYR A 96 5.65 2.48 -3.16
CA TYR A 96 6.78 2.56 -2.23
C TYR A 96 6.35 3.27 -0.95
N MET A 97 6.82 2.77 0.20
CA MET A 97 6.64 3.41 1.50
C MET A 97 7.98 3.58 2.22
N ASP A 98 8.15 4.67 2.96
CA ASP A 98 9.33 4.87 3.79
C ASP A 98 9.39 3.76 4.86
N LYS A 99 10.58 3.20 5.11
CA LYS A 99 10.79 2.12 6.10
C LYS A 99 10.69 2.59 7.55
N ALA A 100 10.82 3.89 7.76
CA ALA A 100 10.78 4.53 9.07
C ALA A 100 10.13 5.91 8.94
N GLU A 101 9.64 6.45 10.05
CA GLU A 101 9.10 7.79 10.11
C GLU A 101 10.16 8.84 9.73
N VAL A 102 9.69 9.99 9.25
CA VAL A 102 10.55 11.12 8.90
C VAL A 102 11.31 11.58 10.14
N THR A 103 12.64 11.59 10.05
CA THR A 103 13.51 12.01 11.15
C THR A 103 13.65 13.53 11.25
N ASN A 104 14.06 14.03 12.42
CA ASN A 104 14.44 15.43 12.59
C ASN A 104 15.53 15.87 11.60
N ALA A 105 16.50 15.00 11.30
CA ALA A 105 17.54 15.28 10.30
C ALA A 105 16.95 15.61 8.93
N GLN A 106 16.01 14.78 8.48
CA GLN A 106 15.37 14.92 7.18
C GLN A 106 14.44 16.13 7.14
N TYR A 107 13.66 16.35 8.20
CA TYR A 107 12.78 17.51 8.32
C TYR A 107 13.57 18.84 8.39
N LYS A 108 14.77 18.82 8.98
CA LYS A 108 15.67 19.98 9.00
C LYS A 108 16.13 20.39 7.60
N VAL A 109 16.38 19.43 6.71
CA VAL A 109 16.71 19.72 5.30
C VAL A 109 15.53 20.43 4.62
N PHE A 110 14.31 19.95 4.85
CA PHE A 110 13.09 20.58 4.34
C PHE A 110 12.96 22.03 4.82
N ILE A 111 13.05 22.29 6.13
CA ILE A 111 13.00 23.65 6.70
C ILE A 111 14.07 24.54 6.07
N ASN A 112 15.32 24.09 6.02
CA ASN A 112 16.43 24.88 5.52
C ASN A 112 16.29 25.25 4.05
N GLN A 113 15.71 24.38 3.23
CA GLN A 113 15.55 24.63 1.79
C GLN A 113 14.32 25.48 1.46
N THR A 114 13.29 25.43 2.28
CA THR A 114 11.99 26.05 1.97
C THR A 114 11.68 27.28 2.81
N GLY A 115 12.38 27.48 3.94
CA GLY A 115 12.05 28.47 4.94
C GLY A 115 10.77 28.14 5.72
N TYR A 116 10.30 26.90 5.68
CA TYR A 116 9.09 26.48 6.38
C TYR A 116 9.25 26.57 7.91
N ARG A 117 8.14 26.75 8.63
CA ARG A 117 8.18 26.88 10.09
C ARG A 117 8.60 25.56 10.76
N THR A 118 9.24 25.68 11.91
CA THR A 118 9.58 24.56 12.79
C THR A 118 8.32 24.02 13.51
N PRO A 119 8.23 22.70 13.76
CA PRO A 119 7.13 22.09 14.51
C PRO A 119 7.18 22.43 16.01
N GLN A 120 6.13 22.07 16.74
CA GLN A 120 5.91 22.50 18.13
C GLN A 120 7.07 22.16 19.07
N TYR A 121 7.66 20.97 18.95
CA TYR A 121 8.68 20.46 19.87
C TYR A 121 10.10 20.52 19.31
N TRP A 122 10.35 21.36 18.31
CA TRP A 122 11.62 21.40 17.58
C TRP A 122 12.85 21.75 18.42
N PHE A 123 12.65 22.49 19.52
CA PHE A 123 13.70 22.93 20.43
C PHE A 123 13.67 22.21 21.79
N ASP A 124 12.89 21.14 21.91
CA ASP A 124 12.83 20.32 23.12
C ASP A 124 13.86 19.18 23.03
N ASP A 125 14.79 19.14 23.98
CA ASP A 125 15.88 18.16 24.02
C ASP A 125 15.41 16.70 24.13
N ASN A 126 14.17 16.46 24.58
CA ASN A 126 13.60 15.12 24.62
C ASN A 126 13.22 14.60 23.22
N TYR A 127 13.02 15.52 22.25
CA TYR A 127 12.46 15.19 20.94
C TYR A 127 13.31 15.63 19.75
N ASN A 128 14.32 16.47 19.95
CA ASN A 128 15.06 17.14 18.87
C ASN A 128 16.28 16.35 18.34
N SER A 129 16.55 15.15 18.88
CA SER A 129 17.69 14.33 18.44
C SER A 129 17.55 13.96 16.96
N ARG A 130 18.68 13.96 16.25
CA ARG A 130 18.78 13.87 14.79
C ARG A 130 17.99 12.69 14.20
N ASP A 131 18.16 11.51 14.79
CA ASP A 131 17.66 10.25 14.23
C ASP A 131 16.28 9.85 14.81
N LEU A 132 15.72 10.69 15.70
CA LEU A 132 14.35 10.49 16.19
C LEU A 132 13.33 10.97 15.15
N PRO A 133 12.13 10.37 15.14
CA PRO A 133 11.00 10.88 14.38
C PRO A 133 10.70 12.34 14.73
N VAL A 134 10.40 13.14 13.71
CA VAL A 134 9.91 14.50 13.93
C VAL A 134 8.51 14.43 14.55
N VAL A 135 8.28 15.17 15.63
CA VAL A 135 7.01 15.22 16.36
C VAL A 135 6.48 16.66 16.46
N GLY A 136 5.21 16.81 16.82
CA GLY A 136 4.56 18.12 16.90
C GLY A 136 4.30 18.74 15.52
N VAL A 137 4.19 17.90 14.49
CA VAL A 137 3.77 18.27 13.13
C VAL A 137 2.25 18.13 13.01
N SER A 138 1.61 19.07 12.33
CA SER A 138 0.20 18.93 11.93
C SER A 138 0.08 18.08 10.66
N TRP A 139 -1.13 17.64 10.34
CA TRP A 139 -1.41 16.96 9.06
C TRP A 139 -0.96 17.80 7.85
N TYR A 140 -1.18 19.12 7.89
CA TYR A 140 -0.74 20.02 6.82
C TYR A 140 0.79 20.08 6.70
N ASP A 141 1.51 20.00 7.81
CA ASP A 141 2.98 20.00 7.80
C ASP A 141 3.53 18.72 7.18
N ALA A 142 2.94 17.57 7.56
CA ALA A 142 3.28 16.29 6.97
C ALA A 142 2.99 16.26 5.46
N MET A 143 1.84 16.80 5.03
CA MET A 143 1.50 16.92 3.61
C MET A 143 2.49 17.83 2.86
N GLN A 144 2.88 18.96 3.44
CA GLN A 144 3.85 19.89 2.83
C GLN A 144 5.24 19.27 2.72
N TYR A 145 5.67 18.52 3.74
CA TYR A 145 6.91 17.76 3.69
C TYR A 145 6.88 16.69 2.60
N ALA A 146 5.81 15.88 2.55
CA ALA A 146 5.67 14.84 1.55
C ALA A 146 5.69 15.43 0.13
N SER A 147 4.90 16.48 -0.11
CA SER A 147 4.89 17.20 -1.38
C SER A 147 6.26 17.78 -1.75
N TRP A 148 6.93 18.43 -0.80
CA TRP A 148 8.29 18.92 -1.02
C TRP A 148 9.22 17.77 -1.40
N SER A 149 9.19 16.64 -0.70
CA SER A 149 10.05 15.48 -1.00
C SER A 149 9.74 14.83 -2.36
N GLY A 150 8.64 15.19 -3.02
CA GLY A 150 8.18 14.53 -4.24
C GLY A 150 7.40 13.23 -3.98
N LYS A 151 6.89 13.07 -2.76
CA LYS A 151 6.08 11.95 -2.29
C LYS A 151 4.64 12.40 -2.01
N ARG A 152 3.86 11.52 -1.40
CA ARG A 152 2.53 11.79 -0.84
C ARG A 152 2.38 11.06 0.50
N LEU A 153 1.36 11.42 1.27
CA LEU A 153 0.94 10.61 2.41
C LEU A 153 0.30 9.29 1.93
N PRO A 154 0.45 8.18 2.68
CA PRO A 154 -0.29 6.96 2.41
C PRO A 154 -1.79 7.18 2.64
N THR A 155 -2.61 6.40 1.96
CA THR A 155 -4.01 6.25 2.38
C THR A 155 -4.07 5.35 3.61
N GLU A 156 -5.19 5.37 4.34
CA GLU A 156 -5.41 4.46 5.48
C GLU A 156 -5.26 3.00 5.05
N ALA A 157 -5.87 2.62 3.92
CA ALA A 157 -5.79 1.25 3.40
C ALA A 157 -4.38 0.84 2.97
N GLU A 158 -3.59 1.76 2.43
CA GLU A 158 -2.18 1.51 2.14
C GLU A 158 -1.36 1.33 3.42
N TRP A 159 -1.68 2.09 4.47
CA TRP A 159 -0.99 2.01 5.76
C TRP A 159 -1.30 0.71 6.51
N GLU A 160 -2.55 0.23 6.47
CA GLU A 160 -2.92 -1.04 7.10
C GLU A 160 -2.39 -2.27 6.33
N TYR A 161 -2.18 -2.15 5.01
CA TYR A 161 -1.71 -3.24 4.17
C TYR A 161 -0.21 -3.49 4.24
N ALA A 162 0.59 -2.45 4.48
CA ALA A 162 2.05 -2.46 4.39
C ALA A 162 2.73 -3.00 5.65
#